data_AF-A0A847WX58-F1
#
_entry.id   AF-A0A847WX58-F1
#
_cell.length_a   1.000
_cell.length_b   1.000
_cell.length_c   1.000
_cell.angle_alpha   90.00
_cell.angle_beta   90.00
_cell.angle_gamma   90.00
#
_symmetry.space_group_name_H-M   'P 1'
#
loop_
_entity.id
_entity.type
_entity.pdbx_description
1 polymer ?
#
loop_
_entity_poly.entity_id
_entity_poly.type
_entity_poly.pdbx_seq_one_letter_code
_entity_poly.pdbx_strand_id
1 'polypeptide(L)'
;MIAGVSALAIPHDGGIGGRVTVSCGVASSSCLSDAMVGAPGTTLVGAADRALYEAKAAGRNCYRIAPPPALDFHDGLVKQA
;
A
#
# COMPACT_ATOMS: atom_id res chain seq x y z
N MET A 1 -8.50 -7.89 7.36
CA MET A 1 -7.60 -8.68 6.48
C MET A 1 -6.76 -9.68 7.28
N ILE A 2 -5.81 -9.26 8.14
CA ILE A 2 -4.97 -10.18 8.94
C ILE A 2 -5.79 -11.19 9.75
N ALA A 3 -6.78 -10.72 10.51
CA ALA A 3 -7.64 -11.58 11.33
C ALA A 3 -8.37 -12.68 10.51
N GLY A 4 -8.73 -12.37 9.25
CA GLY A 4 -9.35 -13.33 8.35
C GLY A 4 -8.40 -14.49 8.03
N VAL A 5 -7.15 -14.20 7.65
CA VAL A 5 -6.13 -15.23 7.38
C VAL A 5 -5.82 -16.03 8.64
N SER A 6 -5.68 -15.36 9.79
CA SER A 6 -5.42 -16.06 11.07
C SER A 6 -6.53 -17.04 11.44
N ALA A 7 -7.80 -16.71 11.14
CA ALA A 7 -8.94 -17.58 11.43
C ALA A 7 -8.94 -18.89 10.63
N LEU A 8 -8.29 -18.94 9.46
CA LEU A 8 -8.17 -20.18 8.68
C LEU A 8 -7.25 -21.21 9.37
N ALA A 9 -6.40 -20.78 10.30
CA ALA A 9 -5.61 -21.68 11.15
C ALA A 9 -4.73 -22.69 10.38
N ILE A 10 -4.27 -22.34 9.17
CA ILE A 10 -3.49 -23.22 8.29
C ILE A 10 -2.14 -23.54 8.95
N PRO A 11 -1.80 -24.82 9.21
CA PRO A 11 -0.51 -25.21 9.77
C PRO A 11 0.64 -24.89 8.82
N HIS A 12 1.74 -24.35 9.36
CA HIS A 12 2.96 -24.13 8.60
C HIS A 12 4.18 -24.18 9.53
N ASP A 13 4.89 -25.31 9.50
CA ASP A 13 6.11 -25.47 10.27
C ASP A 13 7.19 -24.52 9.75
N GLY A 14 7.65 -23.63 10.64
CA GLY A 14 8.52 -22.49 10.30
C GLY A 14 7.79 -21.15 10.20
N GLY A 15 6.46 -21.15 10.19
CA GLY A 15 5.63 -19.94 10.26
C GLY A 15 5.60 -19.31 11.66
N ILE A 16 5.26 -18.02 11.72
CA ILE A 16 5.08 -17.31 13.00
C ILE A 16 3.93 -17.99 13.77
N GLY A 17 4.24 -18.50 14.96
CA GLY A 17 3.27 -19.26 15.76
C GLY A 17 2.85 -20.59 15.14
N GLY A 18 3.67 -21.17 14.24
CA GLY A 18 3.39 -22.46 13.57
C GLY A 18 2.25 -22.39 12.55
N ARG A 19 1.89 -21.19 12.08
CA ARG A 19 0.75 -20.97 11.20
C ARG A 19 1.12 -20.06 10.02
N VAL A 20 0.33 -20.18 8.96
CA VAL A 20 0.38 -19.23 7.85
C VAL A 20 -0.05 -17.84 8.32
N THR A 21 0.73 -16.83 7.95
CA THR A 21 0.42 -15.41 8.16
C THR A 21 0.65 -14.65 6.86
N VAL A 22 0.18 -13.41 6.79
CA VAL A 22 0.43 -12.53 5.65
C VAL A 22 1.02 -11.21 6.13
N SER A 23 1.86 -10.61 5.29
CA SER A 23 2.26 -9.21 5.42
C SER A 23 1.73 -8.46 4.21
N CYS A 24 1.30 -7.21 4.39
CA CYS A 24 0.69 -6.45 3.32
C CYS A 24 1.18 -5.01 3.29
N GLY A 25 1.51 -4.52 2.10
CA GLY A 25 1.69 -3.10 1.83
C GLY A 25 0.48 -2.55 1.10
N VAL A 26 -0.01 -1.41 1.57
CA VAL A 26 -1.21 -0.76 1.03
C VAL A 26 -0.82 0.61 0.51
N ALA A 27 -1.24 0.95 -0.70
CA ALA A 27 -1.13 2.31 -1.24
C ALA A 27 -2.47 2.73 -1.83
N SER A 28 -2.72 4.03 -1.86
CA SER A 28 -3.96 4.63 -2.36
C SER A 28 -3.64 5.88 -3.17
N SER A 29 -4.45 6.15 -4.19
CA SER A 29 -4.40 7.38 -4.97
C SER A 29 -5.81 7.92 -5.17
N SER A 30 -5.99 9.22 -5.01
CA SER A 30 -7.22 9.91 -5.36
C SER A 30 -7.13 10.41 -6.80
N CYS A 31 -7.74 9.70 -7.75
CA CYS A 31 -8.00 10.22 -9.09
C CYS A 31 -9.15 11.24 -9.01
N LEU A 32 -8.89 12.46 -8.53
CA LEU A 32 -9.89 13.53 -8.49
C LEU A 32 -9.66 14.62 -9.54
N SER A 33 -8.65 14.49 -10.41
CA SER A 33 -8.43 15.43 -11.50
C SER A 33 -7.99 14.74 -12.78
N ASP A 34 -8.60 15.12 -13.91
CA ASP A 34 -8.19 14.76 -15.28
C ASP A 34 -6.72 15.08 -15.57
N ALA A 35 -6.08 15.93 -14.76
CA ALA A 35 -4.65 16.25 -14.82
C ALA A 35 -3.71 15.08 -14.44
N MET A 36 -4.23 14.00 -13.84
CA MET A 36 -3.44 12.80 -13.51
C MET A 36 -3.58 11.66 -14.53
N VAL A 37 -4.16 11.93 -15.71
CA VAL A 37 -4.12 11.03 -16.87
C VAL A 37 -2.66 10.97 -17.37
N GLY A 38 -1.83 10.16 -16.70
CA GLY A 38 -0.40 10.04 -16.99
C GLY A 38 0.48 9.72 -15.79
N ALA A 39 -0.02 9.85 -14.55
CA ALA A 39 0.74 9.41 -13.38
C ALA A 39 0.89 7.88 -13.43
N PRO A 40 2.12 7.36 -13.58
CA PRO A 40 2.27 5.97 -14.00
C PRO A 40 1.84 5.05 -12.86
N GLY A 41 0.95 4.08 -13.15
CA GLY A 41 0.48 3.08 -12.18
C GLY A 41 1.61 2.26 -11.53
N THR A 42 2.81 2.27 -12.13
CA THR A 42 4.05 1.75 -11.53
C THR A 42 4.41 2.44 -10.22
N THR A 43 4.02 3.71 -10.02
CA THR A 43 4.25 4.46 -8.77
C THR A 43 3.38 3.94 -7.63
N LEU A 44 2.11 3.61 -7.90
CA LEU A 44 1.19 3.11 -6.88
C LEU A 44 1.58 1.69 -6.43
N VAL A 45 1.92 0.82 -7.38
CA VAL A 45 2.41 -0.54 -7.09
C VAL A 45 3.75 -0.47 -6.38
N GLY A 46 4.68 0.38 -6.81
CA GLY A 46 5.97 0.57 -6.15
C GLY A 46 5.83 1.08 -4.71
N ALA A 47 4.88 1.99 -4.46
CA ALA A 47 4.57 2.46 -3.11
C ALA A 47 4.00 1.35 -2.23
N ALA A 48 3.08 0.54 -2.76
CA ALA A 48 2.53 -0.61 -2.05
C ALA A 48 3.61 -1.66 -1.75
N ASP A 49 4.50 -1.94 -2.71
CA ASP A 49 5.60 -2.90 -2.52
C ASP A 49 6.60 -2.42 -1.46
N ARG A 50 6.95 -1.13 -1.47
CA ARG A 50 7.80 -0.55 -0.43
C ARG A 50 7.17 -0.71 0.95
N ALA A 51 5.88 -0.41 1.09
CA ALA A 51 5.16 -0.63 2.35
C ALA A 51 5.13 -2.12 2.75
N LEU A 52 5.02 -3.05 1.78
CA LEU A 52 5.10 -4.49 2.05
C LEU A 52 6.47 -4.88 2.60
N TYR A 53 7.55 -4.35 2.02
CA TYR A 53 8.91 -4.57 2.52
C TYR A 53 9.09 -4.02 3.94
N GLU A 54 8.57 -2.83 4.24
CA GLU A 54 8.58 -2.27 5.59
C GLU A 54 7.80 -3.15 6.58
N ALA A 55 6.65 -3.70 6.18
CA ALA A 55 5.90 -4.65 7.00
C ALA A 55 6.70 -5.94 7.28
N LYS A 56 7.40 -6.45 6.27
CA LYS A 56 8.29 -7.62 6.42
C LYS A 56 9.46 -7.33 7.37
N ALA A 57 10.07 -6.15 7.25
CA ALA A 57 11.19 -5.72 8.09
C ALA A 57 10.76 -5.49 9.54
N ALA A 58 9.53 -5.03 9.77
CA ALA A 58 8.97 -4.80 11.10
C ALA A 58 8.50 -6.07 11.84
N GLY A 59 8.93 -7.26 11.40
CA GLY A 59 8.60 -8.53 12.05
C GLY A 59 7.48 -9.34 11.38
N ARG A 60 7.01 -8.92 10.19
CA ARG A 60 5.96 -9.60 9.41
C ARG A 60 4.61 -9.65 10.15
N ASN A 61 3.66 -10.46 9.68
CA ASN A 61 2.29 -10.60 10.21
C ASN A 61 1.59 -9.26 10.51
N CYS A 62 1.84 -8.25 9.67
CA CYS A 62 1.30 -6.91 9.86
C CYS A 62 1.11 -6.23 8.51
N TYR A 63 0.53 -5.03 8.53
CA TYR A 63 0.43 -4.19 7.36
C TYR A 63 1.12 -2.85 7.57
N ARG A 64 1.50 -2.21 6.46
CA ARG A 64 1.95 -0.82 6.41
C ARG A 64 1.21 -0.12 5.28
N ILE A 65 0.95 1.17 5.49
CA ILE A 65 0.27 2.02 4.54
C ILE A 65 1.33 2.99 4.01
N ALA A 66 1.52 3.00 2.71
CA ALA A 66 2.36 3.99 2.05
C ALA A 66 1.76 5.39 2.26
N PRO A 67 2.58 6.42 2.47
CA PRO A 67 2.07 7.78 2.50
C PRO A 67 1.36 8.09 1.17
N PRO A 68 0.31 8.92 1.19
CA PRO A 68 -0.31 9.36 -0.04
C PRO A 68 0.75 10.01 -0.94
N PRO A 69 0.65 9.87 -2.27
CA PRO A 69 1.54 10.59 -3.17
C PRO A 69 1.47 12.08 -2.83
N ALA A 70 2.63 12.75 -2.83
CA ALA A 70 2.66 14.19 -2.69
C ALA A 70 1.77 14.79 -3.78
N LEU A 71 0.77 15.57 -3.39
CA LEU A 71 -0.03 16.33 -4.34
C LEU A 71 0.86 17.48 -4.82
N ASP A 72 1.48 17.31 -5.99
CA ASP A 72 2.06 18.43 -6.71
C ASP A 72 0.89 19.23 -7.29
N PHE A 73 0.43 20.24 -6.55
CA PHE A 73 -0.45 21.26 -7.08
C PHE A 73 0.33 22.02 -8.16
N HIS A 74 0.24 21.62 -9.42
CA HIS A 74 0.65 22.47 -10.53
C HIS A 74 -0.32 23.66 -10.56
N ASP A 75 0.20 24.80 -10.12
CA ASP A 75 -0.47 26.09 -10.02
C ASP A 75 -0.78 26.62 -11.44
N GLY A 76 -1.92 26.18 -11.99
CA GLY A 76 -2.25 26.37 -13.41
C GLY A 76 -3.68 26.81 -13.69
N LEU A 77 -4.43 27.30 -12.68
CA LEU A 77 -5.80 27.75 -12.90
C LEU A 77 -6.17 29.02 -12.12
N VAL A 78 -5.46 30.12 -12.38
CA VAL A 78 -6.01 31.47 -12.16
C VAL A 78 -5.68 32.36 -13.36
N LYS A 79 -6.45 32.23 -14.45
CA LYS A 79 -6.76 33.32 -15.37
C LYS A 79 -8.08 33.02 -16.05
N GLN A 80 -9.20 33.53 -15.52
CA GLN A 80 -10.33 34.08 -16.29
C GLN A 80 -11.31 34.78 -15.33
N ALA A 81 -11.26 36.12 -15.31
CA ALA A 81 -12.40 37.05 -15.31
C ALA A 81 -11.82 38.48 -15.29
#